data_AF-A0AAW1Y7W9-F1
#
_entry.id   AF-A0AAW1Y7W9-F1
#
_cell.length_a   1.000
_cell.length_b   1.000
_cell.length_c   1.000
_cell.angle_alpha   90.00
_cell.angle_beta   90.00
_cell.angle_gamma   90.00
#
_symmetry.space_group_name_H-M   'P 1'
#
loop_
_entity.id
_entity.type
_entity.pdbx_description
1 polymer ?
#
loop_
_entity_poly.entity_id
_entity_poly.type
_entity_poly.pdbx_seq_one_letter_code
_entity_poly.pdbx_strand_id
1 'polypeptide(L)'
;MFSESSPPLPWDGEHNYARDVVEVYYEAGSGVALSKKEILRCLLEGTAASDVESIVDEEKDATGKSGYSSSAGRGSSKWVKVNEKRTLYDILKEANFVIQGIPVFAVVSKRSNFYKTFKAGNWALPE
;
A
#
# COMPACT_ATOMS: atom_id res chain seq x y z
N MET A 1 -10.18 10.14 13.18
CA MET A 1 -10.44 8.68 13.13
C MET A 1 -10.26 8.04 14.49
N PHE A 2 -9.12 8.24 15.18
CA PHE A 2 -8.86 7.64 16.50
C PHE A 2 -8.66 8.68 17.61
N SER A 3 -9.27 9.87 17.51
CA SER A 3 -9.18 10.89 18.57
C SER A 3 -10.12 10.56 19.73
N GLU A 4 -9.86 11.08 20.92
CA GLU A 4 -10.76 10.94 22.08
C GLU A 4 -12.16 11.52 21.83
N SER A 5 -12.24 12.52 20.95
CA SER A 5 -13.49 13.13 20.48
C SER A 5 -14.18 12.36 19.34
N SER A 6 -13.55 11.32 18.79
CA SER A 6 -14.16 10.51 17.74
C SER A 6 -15.25 9.60 18.35
N PRO A 7 -16.35 9.32 17.63
CA PRO A 7 -17.32 8.32 18.07
C PRO A 7 -16.63 6.97 18.34
N PRO A 8 -17.13 6.17 19.31
CA PRO A 8 -16.57 4.86 19.59
C PRO A 8 -16.67 3.96 18.36
N LEU A 9 -15.63 3.16 18.14
CA LEU A 9 -15.61 2.19 17.06
C LEU A 9 -16.51 1.01 17.45
N PRO A 10 -17.60 0.73 16.72
CA PRO A 10 -18.60 -0.25 17.13
C PRO A 10 -18.07 -1.70 17.21
N TRP A 11 -16.93 -1.95 16.54
CA TRP A 11 -16.25 -3.24 16.53
C TRP A 11 -15.10 -3.34 17.55
N ASP A 12 -14.70 -2.24 18.21
CA ASP A 12 -13.61 -2.19 19.18
C ASP A 12 -14.13 -2.20 20.62
N GLY A 13 -14.82 -3.28 21.00
CA GLY A 13 -15.39 -3.41 22.35
C GLY A 13 -14.35 -3.40 23.49
N GLU A 14 -13.08 -3.66 23.17
CA GLU A 14 -11.96 -3.64 24.12
C GLU A 14 -11.22 -2.29 24.16
N HIS A 15 -11.64 -1.31 23.35
CA HIS A 15 -10.98 0.01 23.25
C HIS A 15 -9.48 -0.06 22.96
N ASN A 16 -9.08 -1.00 22.10
CA ASN A 16 -7.70 -1.21 21.72
C ASN A 16 -7.22 -0.16 20.70
N TYR A 17 -8.10 0.52 19.97
CA TYR A 17 -7.75 1.44 18.88
C TYR A 17 -7.83 2.90 19.30
N ALA A 18 -6.74 3.40 19.88
CA ALA A 18 -6.53 4.81 20.20
C ALA A 18 -5.29 5.37 19.45
N ARG A 19 -5.23 6.70 19.33
CA ARG A 19 -4.24 7.38 18.49
C ARG A 19 -2.78 7.05 18.82
N ASP A 20 -2.46 6.88 20.10
CA ASP A 20 -1.11 6.63 20.64
C ASP A 20 -0.66 5.15 20.48
N VAL A 21 -1.61 4.25 20.22
CA VAL A 21 -1.35 2.81 20.19
C VAL A 21 -1.51 2.17 18.83
N VAL A 22 -2.14 2.84 17.86
CA VAL A 22 -2.19 2.38 16.49
C VAL A 22 -0.89 2.64 15.74
N GLU A 23 -0.55 1.73 14.84
CA GLU A 23 0.52 1.87 13.87
C GLU A 23 -0.06 1.63 12.47
N VAL A 24 0.48 2.32 11.48
CA VAL A 24 0.06 2.20 10.08
C VAL A 24 1.13 1.46 9.28
N TYR A 25 0.70 0.54 8.43
CA TYR A 25 1.55 -0.30 7.61
C TYR A 25 1.05 -0.36 6.17
N TYR A 26 1.95 -0.62 5.24
CA TYR A 26 1.62 -1.01 3.88
C TYR A 26 2.31 -2.31 3.49
N GLU A 27 1.76 -3.03 2.52
CA GLU A 27 2.37 -4.23 1.99
C GLU A 27 3.34 -3.86 0.86
N ALA A 28 4.64 -4.14 1.04
CA ALA A 28 5.65 -3.88 0.03
C ALA A 28 5.76 -5.05 -0.95
N GLY A 29 5.95 -4.72 -2.23
CA GLY A 29 6.17 -5.73 -3.27
C GLY A 29 4.96 -6.64 -3.53
N SER A 30 3.74 -6.21 -3.19
CA SER A 30 2.52 -6.98 -3.41
C SER A 30 2.02 -6.95 -4.85
N GLY A 31 2.67 -6.24 -5.78
CA GLY A 31 2.20 -6.11 -7.16
C GLY A 31 3.28 -5.78 -8.19
N VAL A 32 2.90 -5.89 -9.45
CA VAL A 32 3.70 -5.46 -10.61
C VAL A 32 3.33 -4.02 -10.92
N ALA A 33 4.33 -3.14 -11.03
CA ALA A 33 4.09 -1.75 -11.38
C ALA A 33 3.53 -1.68 -12.81
N LEU A 34 2.42 -0.95 -12.97
CA LEU A 34 1.85 -0.70 -14.30
C LEU A 34 2.81 0.16 -15.12
N SER A 35 2.97 -0.19 -16.40
CA SER A 35 3.66 0.67 -17.36
C SER A 35 2.91 2.00 -17.53
N LYS A 36 3.59 3.04 -18.01
CA LYS A 36 2.95 4.34 -18.33
C LYS A 36 1.72 4.15 -19.24
N LYS A 37 1.81 3.22 -20.21
CA LYS A 37 0.72 2.88 -21.13
C LYS A 37 -0.48 2.28 -20.39
N GLU A 38 -0.25 1.36 -19.46
CA GLU A 38 -1.33 0.75 -18.67
C GLU A 38 -1.99 1.73 -17.72
N ILE A 39 -1.21 2.63 -17.10
CA ILE A 39 -1.75 3.71 -16.26
C ILE A 39 -2.66 4.63 -17.09
N LEU A 40 -2.18 5.07 -18.27
CA LEU A 40 -2.97 5.92 -19.16
C LEU A 40 -4.25 5.21 -19.61
N ARG A 41 -4.17 3.92 -19.97
CA ARG A 41 -5.36 3.12 -20.33
C ARG A 41 -6.38 3.11 -19.20
N CYS A 42 -5.97 2.83 -17.95
CA CYS A 42 -6.88 2.82 -16.80
C CYS A 42 -7.48 4.20 -16.50
N LEU A 43 -6.73 5.29 -16.68
CA LEU A 43 -7.22 6.65 -16.46
C LEU A 43 -8.17 7.15 -17.55
N LEU A 44 -7.98 6.68 -18.78
CA LEU A 44 -8.76 7.08 -19.95
C LEU A 44 -9.91 6.11 -20.26
N GLU A 45 -10.01 5.00 -19.52
CA GLU A 45 -11.06 4.00 -19.69
C GLU A 45 -12.45 4.65 -19.58
N GLY A 46 -13.31 4.40 -20.58
CA GLY A 46 -14.64 5.01 -20.66
C GLY A 46 -14.66 6.45 -21.22
N THR A 47 -13.52 7.00 -21.65
CA THR A 47 -13.44 8.30 -22.34
C THR A 47 -13.16 8.13 -23.83
N ALA A 48 -13.46 9.15 -24.64
CA ALA A 48 -13.15 9.16 -26.08
C ALA A 48 -11.64 9.07 -26.41
N ALA A 49 -10.77 9.28 -25.40
CA ALA A 49 -9.33 9.14 -25.52
C ALA A 49 -8.83 7.71 -25.24
N SER A 50 -9.71 6.77 -24.86
CA SER A 50 -9.35 5.37 -24.61
C SER A 50 -8.80 4.64 -25.84
N ASP A 51 -9.15 5.09 -27.05
CA ASP A 51 -8.75 4.47 -28.32
C ASP A 51 -7.44 5.03 -28.90
N VAL A 52 -6.83 6.02 -28.25
CA VAL A 52 -5.59 6.64 -28.75
C VAL A 52 -4.39 5.79 -28.32
N GLU A 53 -4.00 4.83 -29.17
CA GLU A 53 -2.81 3.99 -28.96
C GLU A 53 -1.46 4.74 -29.10
N SER A 54 -1.45 6.03 -29.49
CA SER A 54 -0.26 6.72 -30.00
C SER A 54 0.38 7.81 -29.11
N ILE A 55 -0.06 8.02 -27.87
CA ILE A 55 0.43 9.17 -27.07
C ILE A 55 1.85 8.98 -26.50
N VAL A 56 2.41 7.77 -26.46
CA VAL A 56 3.74 7.53 -25.87
C VAL A 56 4.60 6.66 -26.78
N ASP A 57 4.94 7.19 -27.96
CA ASP A 57 6.04 6.66 -28.77
C ASP A 57 7.21 7.64 -28.69
N GLU A 58 7.80 7.77 -27.50
CA GLU A 58 9.16 8.31 -27.30
C GLU A 58 9.54 8.17 -25.83
N GLU A 59 9.87 6.96 -25.41
CA GLU A 59 10.90 6.74 -24.40
C GLU A 59 11.26 5.26 -24.44
N LYS A 60 12.44 4.97 -24.98
CA LYS A 60 13.10 3.68 -24.85
C LYS A 60 13.17 3.40 -23.34
N ASP A 61 12.29 2.54 -22.83
CA ASP A 61 12.25 2.10 -21.43
C ASP A 61 13.61 1.44 -21.10
N ALA A 62 14.57 2.28 -20.73
CA ALA A 62 15.80 1.91 -20.06
C ALA A 62 15.50 1.76 -18.57
N THR A 63 14.50 0.98 -18.22
CA THR A 63 14.43 0.34 -16.91
C THR A 63 14.31 -1.12 -17.21
N GLY A 64 15.47 -1.78 -17.17
CA GLY A 64 15.59 -3.18 -17.47
C GLY A 64 14.60 -4.01 -16.67
N LYS A 65 14.47 -5.25 -17.11
CA LYS A 65 14.07 -6.41 -16.32
C LYS A 65 14.93 -6.50 -15.04
N SER A 66 14.86 -5.53 -14.14
CA SER A 66 15.24 -5.73 -12.77
C SER A 66 14.06 -6.44 -12.19
N GLY A 67 14.10 -7.78 -12.25
CA GLY A 67 13.34 -8.56 -11.30
C GLY A 67 13.67 -7.98 -9.94
N TYR A 68 12.77 -7.17 -9.39
CA TYR A 68 12.67 -7.04 -7.95
C TYR A 68 12.19 -8.42 -7.50
N SER A 69 13.12 -9.39 -7.51
CA SER A 69 13.07 -10.43 -6.52
C SER A 69 13.00 -9.66 -5.21
N SER A 70 11.84 -9.67 -4.58
CA SER A 70 11.71 -9.25 -3.20
C SER A 70 12.85 -9.91 -2.44
N SER A 71 13.91 -9.15 -2.19
CA SER A 71 14.93 -9.49 -1.21
C SER A 71 14.38 -9.20 0.19
N ALA A 72 13.05 -9.30 0.35
CA ALA A 72 12.47 -9.72 1.60
C ALA A 72 13.08 -11.09 1.89
N GLY A 73 14.26 -11.06 2.53
CA GLY A 73 14.99 -12.22 2.95
C GLY A 73 14.01 -13.14 3.65
N ARG A 74 14.15 -14.43 3.39
CA ARG A 74 13.43 -15.52 4.05
C ARG A 74 13.32 -15.20 5.57
N GLY A 75 12.23 -14.55 6.00
CA GLY A 75 12.05 -14.04 7.37
C GLY A 75 11.68 -12.55 7.59
N SER A 76 11.76 -11.64 6.61
CA SER A 76 11.32 -10.24 6.81
C SER A 76 9.85 -10.04 6.45
N SER A 77 9.07 -9.54 7.40
CA SER A 77 7.64 -9.20 7.19
C SER A 77 7.49 -8.26 5.98
N LYS A 78 6.63 -8.64 5.04
CA LYS A 78 6.21 -7.84 3.86
C LYS A 78 5.56 -6.50 4.23
N TRP A 79 5.25 -6.29 5.50
CA TRP A 79 4.62 -5.10 6.04
C TRP A 79 5.64 -4.03 6.41
N VAL A 80 5.63 -2.90 5.70
CA VAL A 80 6.46 -1.74 5.97
C VAL A 80 5.69 -0.76 6.85
N LYS A 81 6.29 -0.37 7.98
CA LYS A 81 5.72 0.61 8.90
C LYS A 81 5.78 2.00 8.29
N VAL A 82 4.65 2.70 8.26
CA VAL A 82 4.55 4.09 7.81
C VAL A 82 5.09 5.04 8.89
N ASN A 83 5.93 6.00 8.47
CA ASN A 83 6.23 7.17 9.27
C ASN A 83 5.13 8.21 9.06
N GLU A 84 4.28 8.40 10.08
CA GLU A 84 3.12 9.30 10.03
C GLU A 84 3.47 10.79 9.85
N LYS A 85 4.74 11.18 9.95
CA LYS A 85 5.20 12.54 9.63
C LYS A 85 5.36 12.78 8.13
N ARG A 86 5.31 11.73 7.30
CA ARG A 86 5.44 11.84 5.85
C ARG A 86 4.09 12.09 5.20
N THR A 87 4.12 12.74 4.04
CA THR A 87 2.92 12.91 3.23
C THR A 87 2.56 11.59 2.55
N LEU A 88 1.28 11.44 2.18
CA LEU A 88 0.85 10.31 1.36
C LEU A 88 1.64 10.26 0.05
N TYR A 89 1.84 11.42 -0.62
CA TYR A 89 2.64 11.52 -1.83
C TYR A 89 4.06 10.94 -1.65
N ASP A 90 4.72 11.25 -0.54
CA ASP A 90 6.06 10.73 -0.26
C ASP A 90 6.09 9.21 -0.10
N ILE A 91 5.00 8.60 0.35
CA ILE A 91 4.87 7.15 0.48
C ILE A 91 4.57 6.53 -0.89
N LEU A 92 3.63 7.11 -1.64
CA LEU A 92 3.19 6.57 -2.93
C LEU A 92 4.26 6.64 -4.02
N LYS A 93 5.23 7.56 -3.92
CA LYS A 93 6.36 7.65 -4.85
C LYS A 93 7.47 6.63 -4.57
N GLU A 94 7.41 5.88 -3.48
CA GLU A 94 8.45 4.89 -3.16
C GLU A 94 8.39 3.70 -4.13
N ALA A 95 9.53 3.30 -4.68
CA ALA A 95 9.60 2.26 -5.70
C ALA A 95 9.07 0.88 -5.24
N ASN A 96 9.08 0.62 -3.93
CA ASN A 96 8.59 -0.61 -3.31
C ASN A 96 7.10 -0.53 -2.92
N PHE A 97 6.47 0.64 -3.05
CA PHE A 97 5.03 0.85 -2.85
C PHE A 97 4.33 0.74 -4.21
N VAL A 98 4.00 -0.48 -4.62
CA VAL A 98 3.30 -0.73 -5.88
C VAL A 98 1.80 -0.84 -5.61
N ILE A 99 1.02 0.11 -6.11
CA ILE A 99 -0.44 0.13 -5.96
C ILE A 99 -1.07 -0.73 -7.06
N GLN A 100 -1.80 -1.78 -6.69
CA GLN A 100 -2.74 -2.46 -7.58
C GLN A 100 -4.12 -1.78 -7.52
N GLY A 101 -4.24 -0.56 -8.07
CA GLY A 101 -5.50 0.21 -8.05
C GLY A 101 -5.61 1.22 -6.91
N ILE A 102 -6.26 0.86 -5.79
CA ILE A 102 -6.50 1.77 -4.66
C ILE A 102 -5.43 1.55 -3.57
N PRO A 103 -4.76 2.61 -3.06
CA PRO A 103 -3.80 2.45 -1.97
C PRO A 103 -4.46 1.88 -0.70
N VAL A 104 -3.92 0.77 -0.20
CA VAL A 104 -4.39 0.11 1.03
C VAL A 104 -3.36 0.26 2.13
N PHE A 105 -3.82 0.67 3.32
CA PHE A 105 -3.03 0.75 4.53
C PHE A 105 -3.67 -0.08 5.64
N ALA A 106 -2.86 -0.91 6.29
CA ALA A 106 -3.28 -1.64 7.48
C ALA A 106 -3.05 -0.79 8.73
N VAL A 107 -4.09 -0.59 9.53
CA VAL A 107 -4.00 0.06 10.84
C VAL A 107 -4.08 -1.02 11.91
N VAL A 108 -3.03 -1.14 12.72
CA VAL A 108 -2.92 -2.21 13.72
C VAL A 108 -2.65 -1.61 15.09
N SER A 109 -3.47 -1.98 16.08
CA SER A 109 -3.23 -1.59 17.47
C SER A 109 -2.15 -2.44 18.12
N LYS A 110 -1.16 -1.80 18.77
CA LYS A 110 -0.16 -2.45 19.62
C LYS A 110 -0.76 -3.14 20.85
N ARG A 111 -1.96 -2.75 21.28
CA ARG A 111 -2.66 -3.36 22.44
C ARG A 111 -3.40 -4.65 22.08
N SER A 112 -3.75 -4.82 20.81
CA SER A 112 -4.45 -6.02 20.36
C SER A 112 -3.56 -7.26 20.44
N ASN A 113 -4.12 -8.39 20.86
CA ASN A 113 -3.46 -9.69 20.80
C ASN A 113 -3.01 -10.06 19.37
N PHE A 114 -3.70 -9.53 18.36
CA PHE A 114 -3.37 -9.71 16.95
C PHE A 114 -2.02 -9.10 16.56
N TYR A 115 -1.54 -8.07 17.28
CA TYR A 115 -0.29 -7.38 16.93
C TYR A 115 0.90 -8.33 16.80
N LYS A 116 1.00 -9.33 17.68
CA LYS A 116 2.07 -10.33 17.65
C LYS A 116 2.01 -11.19 16.37
N THR A 117 0.82 -11.62 15.99
CA THR A 117 0.57 -12.39 14.76
C THR A 117 0.91 -11.57 13.52
N PHE A 118 0.48 -10.31 13.49
CA PHE A 118 0.77 -9.38 12.40
C PHE A 118 2.28 -9.14 12.24
N LYS A 119 2.98 -8.83 13.33
CA LYS A 119 4.43 -8.56 13.31
C LYS A 119 5.26 -9.80 12.96
N ALA A 120 4.76 -11.00 13.25
CA ALA A 120 5.39 -12.26 12.83
C ALA A 120 5.31 -12.49 11.32
N GLY A 121 4.55 -11.68 10.57
CA GLY A 121 4.36 -11.86 9.12
C GLY A 121 3.37 -12.97 8.76
N ASN A 122 2.65 -13.51 9.75
CA ASN A 122 1.70 -14.62 9.59
C ASN A 122 0.30 -14.16 9.15
N TRP A 123 0.18 -12.96 8.59
CA TRP A 123 -1.08 -12.38 8.15
C TRP A 123 -0.97 -11.77 6.76
N ALA A 124 -2.02 -11.97 5.97
CA ALA A 124 -2.20 -11.42 4.63
C ALA A 124 -3.60 -10.80 4.53
N LEU A 125 -3.79 -9.90 3.57
CA LEU A 125 -5.10 -9.33 3.27
C LEU A 125 -6.07 -10.46 2.86
N PRO A 126 -7.35 -10.40 3.28
CA PRO A 126 -8.39 -11.27 2.74
C PRO A 126 -8.51 -11.11 1.21
N GLU A 127 -8.76 -12.21 0.50
CA GLU A 127 -9.09 -12.23 -0.94
C GLU A 127 -10.56 -11.85 -1.20
#